data_AF-X1ML87-F1
#
_entry.id   AF-X1ML87-F1
#
_cell.length_a   1.000
_cell.length_b   1.000
_cell.length_c   1.000
_cell.angle_alpha   90.00
_cell.angle_beta   90.00
_cell.angle_gamma   90.00
#
_symmetry.space_group_name_H-M   'P 1'
#
loop_
_entity.id
_entity.type
_entity.pdbx_description
1 polymer ?
#
loop_
_entity_poly.entity_id
_entity_poly.type
_entity_poly.pdbx_seq_one_letter_code
_entity_poly.pdbx_strand_id
1 'polypeptide(L)'
;MAILAPEEVTLLDVAEIAADPDHRTARTPFGALPGRIQRYVGRSVSWKRHKERMPSAVRAGLDKAIKISQGCRGTLGVGVNPLTGEVVPAKVICQLKAAGKVK
;
A
#
# COMPACT_ATOMS: atom_id res chain seq x y z
N MET A 1 38.69 -3.49 -4.37
CA MET A 1 37.23 -3.76 -4.30
C MET A 1 36.89 -3.95 -2.84
N ALA A 2 35.97 -3.16 -2.27
CA ALA A 2 35.57 -3.36 -0.88
C ALA A 2 34.82 -4.69 -0.76
N ILE A 3 35.20 -5.51 0.22
CA ILE A 3 34.53 -6.78 0.54
C ILE A 3 33.46 -6.42 1.57
N LEU A 4 32.20 -6.77 1.30
CA LEU A 4 31.10 -6.56 2.23
C LEU A 4 31.20 -7.55 3.38
N ALA A 5 30.96 -7.08 4.61
CA ALA A 5 30.77 -7.96 5.74
C ALA A 5 29.46 -8.76 5.58
N PRO A 6 29.31 -9.93 6.23
CA PRO A 6 28.11 -10.78 6.10
C PRO A 6 26.77 -10.09 6.42
N GLU A 7 26.83 -9.03 7.23
CA GLU A 7 25.69 -8.23 7.68
C GLU A 7 25.40 -7.03 6.76
N GLU A 8 26.28 -6.73 5.81
CA GLU A 8 26.21 -5.55 4.96
C GLU A 8 25.43 -5.85 3.67
N VAL A 9 24.46 -4.99 3.38
CA VAL A 9 23.65 -5.06 2.15
C VAL A 9 23.94 -3.85 1.28
N THR A 10 24.11 -4.09 -0.01
CA THR A 10 24.27 -3.03 -1.01
C THR A 10 22.94 -2.41 -1.39
N LEU A 11 23.01 -1.25 -2.05
CA LEU A 11 21.83 -0.65 -2.68
C LEU A 11 21.25 -1.52 -3.80
N LEU A 12 22.08 -2.36 -4.44
CA LEU A 12 21.62 -3.33 -5.45
C LEU A 12 20.81 -4.45 -4.79
N ASP A 13 21.30 -5.01 -3.69
CA ASP A 13 20.56 -6.04 -2.93
C ASP A 13 19.19 -5.51 -2.48
N VAL A 14 19.14 -4.27 -2.01
CA VAL A 14 17.88 -3.63 -1.62
C VAL A 14 16.94 -3.42 -2.82
N ALA A 15 17.48 -3.13 -4.02
CA ALA A 15 16.69 -3.00 -5.24
C ALA A 15 16.15 -4.36 -5.71
N GLU A 16 16.96 -5.42 -5.62
CA GLU A 16 16.57 -6.80 -5.94
C GLU A 16 15.48 -7.30 -4.99
N ILE A 17 15.65 -7.09 -3.68
CA ILE A 17 14.64 -7.42 -2.66
C ILE A 17 13.34 -6.62 -2.87
N ALA A 18 13.41 -5.40 -3.41
CA ALA A 18 12.22 -4.62 -3.75
C ALA A 18 11.47 -5.17 -4.98
N ALA A 19 12.18 -5.84 -5.89
CA ALA A 19 11.61 -6.48 -7.07
C ALA A 19 10.98 -7.85 -6.76
N ASP A 20 11.48 -8.53 -5.73
CA ASP A 20 10.97 -9.83 -5.28
C ASP A 20 9.53 -9.72 -4.69
N PRO A 21 8.54 -10.45 -5.23
CA PRO A 21 7.17 -10.44 -4.73
C PRO A 21 7.02 -10.98 -3.30
N ASP A 22 7.92 -11.85 -2.85
CA ASP A 22 7.91 -12.47 -1.52
C ASP A 22 8.52 -11.55 -0.45
N HIS A 23 9.11 -10.43 -0.88
CA HIS A 23 9.66 -9.42 0.00
C HIS A 23 8.89 -8.08 -0.11
N ARG A 24 9.03 -7.28 0.93
CA ARG A 24 8.55 -5.91 0.96
C ARG A 24 9.68 -4.99 1.41
N THR A 25 9.86 -3.92 0.65
CA THR A 25 10.63 -2.77 1.11
C THR A 25 9.67 -1.62 1.34
N ALA A 26 9.84 -0.93 2.47
CA ALA A 26 9.02 0.23 2.80
C ALA A 26 9.93 1.35 3.30
N ARG A 27 9.69 2.56 2.82
CA ARG A 27 10.22 3.76 3.47
C ARG A 27 9.30 4.05 4.64
N THR A 28 9.66 3.58 5.83
CA THR A 28 8.87 3.89 7.02
C THR A 28 9.32 5.22 7.61
N PRO A 29 8.44 6.22 7.77
CA PRO A 29 8.64 7.30 8.72
C PRO A 29 8.27 6.87 10.16
N PHE A 30 7.64 5.71 10.36
CA PHE A 30 7.28 5.19 11.68
C PHE A 30 8.52 4.61 12.37
N GLY A 31 8.93 5.23 13.48
CA GLY A 31 10.04 4.81 14.33
C GLY A 31 11.42 5.30 13.92
N ALA A 32 11.57 5.95 12.77
CA ALA A 32 12.84 6.56 12.38
C ALA A 32 13.08 7.84 13.19
N LEU A 33 14.23 7.94 13.86
CA LEU A 33 14.64 9.17 14.54
C LEU A 33 14.72 10.33 13.52
N PRO A 34 14.37 11.57 13.91
CA PRO A 34 14.49 12.74 13.03
C PRO A 34 15.87 12.81 12.37
N GLY A 35 15.90 13.05 11.05
CA GLY A 35 17.13 13.13 10.27
C GLY A 35 17.70 11.79 9.77
N ARG A 36 17.10 10.64 10.13
CA ARG A 36 17.52 9.32 9.61
C ARG A 36 16.55 8.80 8.56
N ILE A 37 17.07 8.52 7.36
CA ILE A 37 16.33 7.77 6.33
C ILE A 37 16.59 6.29 6.59
N GLN A 38 15.59 5.60 7.14
CA GLN A 38 15.62 4.15 7.28
C GLN A 38 14.73 3.50 6.21
N ARG A 39 15.24 2.45 5.58
CA ARG A 39 14.46 1.59 4.68
C ARG A 39 14.25 0.26 5.39
N TYR A 40 12.99 -0.07 5.62
CA TYR A 40 12.60 -1.34 6.21
C TYR A 40 12.57 -2.40 5.11
N VAL A 41 13.22 -3.53 5.36
CA VAL A 41 13.17 -4.73 4.54
C VAL A 41 12.55 -5.84 5.37
N GLY A 42 11.54 -6.53 4.83
CA GLY A 42 10.95 -7.67 5.51
C GLY A 42 10.21 -8.60 4.56
N ARG A 43 9.67 -9.69 5.09
CA ARG A 43 8.85 -10.63 4.32
C ARG A 43 7.53 -9.99 3.93
N SER A 44 7.11 -10.25 2.70
CA SER A 44 5.76 -9.98 2.24
C SER A 44 4.80 -11.06 2.74
N VAL A 45 3.51 -10.80 2.60
CA VAL A 45 2.51 -11.86 2.70
C VAL A 45 2.66 -12.82 1.52
N SER A 46 2.61 -14.13 1.79
CA SER A 46 2.83 -15.21 0.82
C SER A 46 1.83 -15.25 -0.35
N TRP A 47 0.74 -14.48 -0.24
CA TRP A 47 -0.31 -14.37 -1.24
C TRP A 47 -0.24 -13.06 -2.05
N LYS A 48 0.77 -12.23 -1.84
CA LYS A 48 0.96 -11.02 -2.66
C LYS A 48 1.19 -11.45 -4.11
N ARG A 49 0.44 -10.85 -5.05
CA ARG A 49 0.37 -11.24 -6.48
C ARG A 49 -0.16 -12.67 -6.76
N HIS A 50 -0.46 -13.45 -5.72
CA HIS A 50 -0.99 -14.82 -5.80
C HIS A 50 -2.39 -14.87 -5.19
N LYS A 51 -3.40 -14.41 -5.94
CA LYS A 51 -4.79 -14.28 -5.46
C LYS A 51 -5.37 -15.63 -4.99
N GLU A 52 -4.94 -16.72 -5.60
CA GLU A 52 -5.27 -18.11 -5.27
C GLU A 52 -4.82 -18.51 -3.86
N ARG A 53 -3.69 -17.98 -3.38
CA ARG A 53 -3.14 -18.25 -2.04
C ARG A 53 -3.72 -17.33 -0.95
N MET A 54 -4.54 -16.35 -1.35
CA MET A 54 -5.07 -15.34 -0.45
C MET A 54 -6.11 -15.92 0.53
N PRO A 55 -6.01 -15.63 1.85
CA PRO A 55 -7.02 -16.02 2.82
C PRO A 55 -8.40 -15.52 2.43
N SER A 56 -9.44 -16.31 2.70
CA SER A 56 -10.82 -16.05 2.28
C SER A 56 -11.33 -14.66 2.70
N ALA A 57 -11.09 -14.27 3.95
CA ALA A 57 -11.50 -12.96 4.47
C ALA A 57 -10.82 -11.80 3.73
N VAL A 58 -9.52 -11.94 3.42
CA VAL A 58 -8.76 -10.93 2.69
C VAL A 58 -9.25 -10.84 1.25
N ARG A 59 -9.51 -11.98 0.60
CA ARG A 59 -10.08 -12.05 -0.75
C ARG A 59 -11.43 -11.35 -0.82
N ALA A 60 -12.34 -11.64 0.12
CA ALA A 60 -13.65 -11.00 0.20
C ALA A 60 -13.54 -9.47 0.39
N GLY A 61 -12.62 -9.02 1.26
CA GLY A 61 -12.35 -7.60 1.45
C GLY A 61 -11.82 -6.92 0.18
N LEU A 62 -10.87 -7.55 -0.51
CA LEU A 62 -10.31 -7.06 -1.76
C LEU A 62 -11.38 -6.99 -2.87
N ASP A 63 -12.20 -8.03 -3.03
CA ASP A 63 -13.27 -8.07 -4.03
C ASP A 63 -14.32 -6.99 -3.75
N LYS A 64 -14.69 -6.76 -2.48
CA LYS A 64 -15.55 -5.63 -2.08
C LYS A 64 -14.94 -4.28 -2.45
N ALA A 65 -13.66 -4.08 -2.17
CA ALA A 65 -12.96 -2.84 -2.50
C ALA A 65 -12.89 -2.59 -4.02
N ILE A 66 -12.59 -3.63 -4.81
CA ILE A 66 -12.60 -3.57 -6.27
C ILE A 66 -13.99 -3.20 -6.78
N LYS A 67 -15.04 -3.86 -6.27
CA LYS A 67 -16.43 -3.60 -6.67
C LYS A 67 -16.83 -2.14 -6.42
N ILE A 68 -16.52 -1.60 -5.24
CA ILE A 68 -16.77 -0.19 -4.91
C ILE A 68 -15.99 0.74 -5.85
N SER A 69 -14.71 0.46 -6.10
CA SER A 69 -13.87 1.28 -6.97
C SER A 69 -14.37 1.31 -8.42
N GLN A 70 -14.84 0.17 -8.93
CA GLN A 70 -15.44 0.06 -10.27
C GLN A 70 -16.80 0.76 -10.34
N GLY A 71 -17.62 0.70 -9.28
CA GLY A 71 -18.89 1.44 -9.21
C GLY A 71 -18.69 2.96 -9.26
N CYS A 72 -17.58 3.46 -8.74
CA CYS A 72 -17.19 4.88 -8.81
C CYS A 72 -16.29 5.21 -10.02
N ARG A 73 -16.24 4.35 -11.04
CA ARG A 73 -15.49 4.63 -12.26
C ARG A 73 -16.19 5.73 -13.07
N GLY A 74 -15.44 6.71 -13.54
CA GLY A 74 -15.97 7.84 -14.31
C GLY A 74 -16.42 9.04 -13.46
N THR A 75 -16.35 8.96 -12.12
CA THR A 75 -16.52 10.15 -11.28
C THR A 75 -15.32 11.07 -11.46
N LEU A 76 -15.57 12.28 -11.97
CA LEU A 76 -14.57 13.32 -12.20
C LEU A 76 -14.75 14.48 -11.22
N GLY A 77 -13.72 15.30 -11.07
CA GLY A 77 -13.73 16.49 -10.21
C GLY A 77 -13.26 16.26 -8.77
N VAL A 78 -13.49 17.26 -7.93
CA VAL A 78 -13.08 17.30 -6.51
C VAL A 78 -14.25 17.70 -5.63
N GLY A 79 -14.18 17.36 -4.35
CA GLY A 79 -15.12 17.81 -3.34
C GLY A 79 -14.50 17.81 -1.95
N VAL A 80 -15.24 18.27 -0.95
CA VAL A 80 -14.78 18.29 0.44
C VAL A 80 -15.09 16.95 1.08
N ASN A 81 -14.06 16.29 1.64
CA ASN A 81 -14.23 15.09 2.44
C ASN A 81 -15.02 15.42 3.73
N PRO A 82 -16.21 14.83 3.96
CA PRO A 82 -17.02 15.17 5.13
C PRO A 82 -16.37 14.74 6.46
N LEU A 83 -15.38 13.86 6.42
CA LEU A 83 -14.70 13.35 7.62
C LEU A 83 -13.48 14.18 8.02
N THR A 84 -12.74 14.71 7.04
CA THR A 84 -11.48 15.44 7.30
C THR A 84 -11.55 16.93 6.98
N GLY A 85 -12.59 17.38 6.26
CA GLY A 85 -12.71 18.76 5.78
C GLY A 85 -11.77 19.11 4.62
N GLU A 86 -10.97 18.16 4.14
CA GLU A 86 -9.98 18.37 3.09
C GLU A 86 -10.59 18.25 1.70
N VAL A 87 -10.00 18.92 0.71
CA VAL A 87 -10.37 18.76 -0.69
C VAL A 87 -9.77 17.45 -1.21
N VAL A 88 -10.63 16.53 -1.64
CA VAL A 88 -10.25 15.23 -2.18
C VAL A 88 -10.92 15.01 -3.55
N PRO A 89 -10.41 14.10 -4.39
CA PRO A 89 -11.10 13.73 -5.62
C PRO A 89 -12.53 13.24 -5.35
N ALA A 90 -13.49 13.63 -6.18
CA ALA A 90 -14.90 13.24 -6.03
C ALA A 90 -15.09 11.72 -6.02
N LYS A 91 -14.18 10.98 -6.67
CA LYS A 91 -14.11 9.51 -6.60
C LYS A 91 -13.92 8.99 -5.17
N VAL A 92 -13.09 9.65 -4.36
CA VAL A 92 -12.88 9.27 -2.95
C VAL A 92 -14.19 9.42 -2.18
N ILE A 93 -14.92 10.52 -2.40
CA ILE A 93 -16.22 10.76 -1.76
C ILE A 93 -17.22 9.68 -2.18
N CYS A 94 -17.29 9.33 -3.47
CA CYS A 94 -18.12 8.23 -3.96
C CYS A 94 -17.76 6.89 -3.28
N GLN A 95 -16.48 6.57 -3.18
CA GLN A 95 -16.01 5.34 -2.53
C GLN A 95 -16.35 5.33 -1.03
N LEU A 96 -16.25 6.47 -0.35
CA LEU A 96 -16.60 6.59 1.07
C LEU A 96 -18.12 6.43 1.29
N LYS A 97 -18.96 6.99 0.41
CA LYS A 97 -20.41 6.80 0.43
C LYS A 97 -20.80 5.34 0.18
N ALA A 98 -20.23 4.73 -0.87
CA ALA A 98 -20.47 3.31 -1.19
C ALA A 98 -19.95 2.35 -0.11
N ALA A 99 -18.95 2.77 0.67
CA ALA A 99 -18.46 2.04 1.84
C ALA A 99 -19.30 2.28 3.11
N GLY A 100 -20.31 3.16 3.08
CA GLY A 100 -21.16 3.51 4.22
C GLY A 100 -20.48 4.38 5.27
N LYS A 101 -19.36 5.03 4.94
CA LYS A 101 -18.58 5.87 5.87
C LYS A 101 -19.11 7.30 5.99
N VAL A 102 -19.88 7.75 5.01
CA VAL A 102 -20.49 9.06 4.94
C VAL A 102 -21.86 8.92 4.30
N LYS A 103 -22.84 9.69 4.81
CA LYS A 103 -24.21 9.74 4.29
C LYS A 103 -24.29 10.66 3.07
#